data_AF-A0A917Q0Y2-F1
#
_entry.id   AF-A0A917Q0Y2-F1
#
_cell.length_a   1.000
_cell.length_b   1.000
_cell.length_c   1.000
_cell.angle_alpha   90.00
_cell.angle_beta   90.00
_cell.angle_gamma   90.00
#
_symmetry.space_group_name_H-M   'P 1'
#
loop_
_entity.id
_entity.type
_entity.pdbx_description
1 polymer ?
#
loop_
_entity_poly.entity_id
_entity_poly.type
_entity_poly.pdbx_seq_one_letter_code
_entity_poly.pdbx_strand_id
1 'polypeptide(L)'
;MYSGGYEPVAETLLDGVNADGFFLEYDSDRAGDFTPLRFVKRKDLQIVLGLVTSKYPELENPDEVKRRIDEATRFVDLDQLCLSPQCGFSSTEEGNMLTEEQQWTKLRHVVEIAQDIWK
;
A
#
# COMPACT_ATOMS: atom_id res chain seq x y z
N MET A 1 -21.76 -0.44 3.45
CA MET A 1 -20.48 -0.77 2.79
C MET A 1 -19.84 0.56 2.44
N TYR A 2 -18.86 1.01 3.22
CA TYR A 2 -18.18 2.29 2.96
C TYR A 2 -17.25 2.11 1.76
N SER A 3 -17.57 2.77 0.66
CA SER A 3 -16.67 2.99 -0.47
C SER A 3 -16.21 4.43 -0.40
N GLY A 4 -14.90 4.65 -0.38
CA GLY A 4 -14.31 5.97 -0.34
C GLY A 4 -12.82 5.84 -0.09
N GLY A 5 -12.01 6.22 -1.08
CA GLY A 5 -10.57 6.34 -0.88
C GLY A 5 -10.24 7.45 0.11
N TYR A 6 -8.96 7.74 0.29
CA TYR A 6 -8.48 8.70 1.29
C TYR A 6 -8.93 10.16 1.07
N GLU A 7 -9.48 10.48 -0.10
CA GLU A 7 -9.85 11.84 -0.54
C GLU A 7 -10.55 12.71 0.54
N PRO A 8 -11.56 12.24 1.31
CA PRO A 8 -12.25 13.08 2.29
C PRO A 8 -11.40 13.49 3.51
N VAL A 9 -10.31 12.77 3.77
CA VAL A 9 -9.45 12.96 4.96
C VAL A 9 -7.99 13.25 4.60
N ALA A 10 -7.62 13.14 3.33
CA ALA A 10 -6.23 13.14 2.86
C ALA A 10 -5.47 14.41 3.23
N GLU A 11 -6.08 15.59 3.09
CA GLU A 11 -5.43 16.84 3.44
C GLU A 11 -5.10 16.90 4.95
N THR A 12 -6.07 16.57 5.80
CA THR A 12 -5.85 16.57 7.25
C THR A 12 -4.87 15.47 7.69
N LEU A 13 -4.95 14.29 7.07
CA LEU A 13 -4.10 13.16 7.43
C LEU A 13 -2.65 13.36 6.99
N LEU A 14 -2.43 13.69 5.71
CA LEU A 14 -1.10 13.70 5.09
C LEU A 14 -0.32 15.01 5.34
N ASP A 15 -1.01 16.11 5.66
CA ASP A 15 -0.40 17.40 6.02
C ASP A 15 -0.49 17.71 7.52
N GLY A 16 -1.54 17.25 8.20
CA GLY A 16 -1.86 17.68 9.57
C GLY A 16 -1.35 16.76 10.68
N VAL A 17 -0.95 15.52 10.38
CA VAL A 17 -0.50 14.55 11.39
C VAL A 17 1.03 14.45 11.43
N ASN A 18 1.61 14.61 12.62
CA ASN A 18 3.05 14.50 12.84
C ASN A 18 3.47 13.03 12.98
N ALA A 19 3.57 12.33 11.86
CA ALA A 19 4.11 10.98 11.75
C ALA A 19 5.30 10.97 10.76
N ASP A 20 6.17 9.96 10.89
CA ASP A 20 7.27 9.74 9.95
C ASP A 20 6.82 8.97 8.69
N GLY A 21 5.72 8.24 8.79
CA GLY A 21 5.11 7.59 7.63
C GLY A 21 3.73 7.02 7.87
N PHE A 22 3.05 6.69 6.77
CA PHE A 22 1.71 6.11 6.76
C PHE A 22 1.68 4.78 6.02
N PHE A 23 0.96 3.81 6.57
CA PHE A 23 0.56 2.59 5.88
C PHE A 23 -0.83 2.79 5.32
N LEU A 24 -0.96 2.77 3.99
CA LEU A 24 -2.21 3.06 3.28
C LEU A 24 -2.65 1.84 2.46
N GLU A 25 -3.89 1.41 2.62
CA GLU A 25 -4.43 0.20 1.96
C GLU A 25 -4.90 0.54 0.54
N TYR A 26 -4.38 -0.18 -0.47
CA TYR A 26 -4.63 0.08 -1.90
C TYR A 26 -4.77 -1.20 -2.74
N ASP A 27 -5.04 -2.35 -2.13
CA ASP A 27 -5.07 -3.67 -2.77
C ASP A 27 -6.34 -3.96 -3.60
N SER A 28 -7.35 -3.09 -3.53
CA SER A 28 -8.61 -3.28 -4.24
C SER A 28 -9.10 -1.99 -4.88
N ASP A 29 -9.92 -2.11 -5.92
CA ASP A 29 -10.56 -0.98 -6.61
C ASP A 29 -11.35 -0.06 -5.66
N ARG A 30 -11.74 -0.59 -4.49
CA ARG A 30 -12.49 0.15 -3.46
C ARG A 30 -11.63 1.19 -2.75
N ALA A 31 -10.31 1.03 -2.73
CA ALA A 31 -9.37 1.96 -2.12
C ALA A 31 -9.19 3.25 -2.94
N GLY A 32 -9.68 3.28 -4.19
CA GLY A 32 -9.57 4.42 -5.07
C GLY A 32 -8.21 4.54 -5.75
N ASP A 33 -7.90 5.74 -6.23
CA ASP A 33 -6.65 6.08 -6.91
C ASP A 33 -5.64 6.77 -5.97
N PHE A 34 -4.49 7.14 -6.51
CA PHE A 34 -3.43 7.85 -5.78
C PHE A 34 -3.59 9.38 -5.77
N THR A 35 -4.69 9.91 -6.33
CA THR A 35 -4.96 11.36 -6.35
C THR A 35 -4.87 12.01 -4.95
N PRO A 36 -5.26 11.36 -3.84
CA PRO A 36 -5.05 11.86 -2.48
C PRO A 36 -3.58 12.18 -2.12
N LEU A 37 -2.60 11.50 -2.72
CA LEU A 37 -1.18 11.71 -2.39
C LEU A 37 -0.66 13.11 -2.76
N ARG A 38 -1.39 13.87 -3.59
CA ARG A 38 -1.09 15.28 -3.88
C ARG A 38 -1.03 16.18 -2.63
N PHE A 39 -1.60 15.73 -1.52
CA PHE A 39 -1.58 16.45 -0.25
C PHE A 39 -0.30 16.17 0.57
N VAL A 40 0.58 15.27 0.14
CA VAL A 40 1.89 15.05 0.77
C VAL A 40 2.81 16.24 0.45
N LYS A 41 2.97 17.15 1.41
CA LYS A 41 3.84 18.34 1.26
C LYS A 41 5.25 18.11 1.82
N ARG A 42 5.38 17.20 2.79
CA ARG A 42 6.62 16.85 3.45
C ARG A 42 7.45 15.89 2.60
N LYS A 43 8.72 16.22 2.38
CA LYS A 43 9.69 15.40 1.63
C LYS A 43 10.26 14.24 2.46
N ASP A 44 10.22 14.37 3.78
CA ASP A 44 10.67 13.36 4.73
C ASP A 44 9.58 12.35 5.12
N LEU A 45 8.33 12.57 4.69
CA LEU A 45 7.22 11.66 4.97
C LEU A 45 7.28 10.43 4.07
N GLN A 46 7.29 9.25 4.68
CA GLN A 46 7.27 7.97 3.98
C GLN A 46 5.83 7.46 3.78
N ILE A 47 5.51 6.98 2.58
CA ILE A 47 4.20 6.44 2.22
C ILE A 47 4.37 4.96 1.87
N VAL A 48 3.84 4.09 2.71
CA VAL A 48 3.83 2.64 2.50
C VAL A 48 2.55 2.25 1.78
N LEU A 49 2.68 1.84 0.53
CA LEU A 49 1.58 1.42 -0.32
C LEU A 49 1.26 -0.06 -0.05
N GLY A 50 0.10 -0.30 0.54
CA GLY A 50 -0.46 -1.62 0.79
C GLY A 50 -1.11 -2.20 -0.47
N LEU A 51 -0.29 -2.70 -1.40
CA LEU A 51 -0.74 -3.18 -2.72
C LEU A 51 -0.86 -4.71 -2.81
N VAL A 52 -0.41 -5.43 -1.78
CA VAL A 52 -0.49 -6.90 -1.71
C VAL A 52 -1.58 -7.31 -0.74
N THR A 53 -2.55 -8.12 -1.16
CA THR A 53 -3.64 -8.54 -0.28
C THR A 53 -3.14 -9.50 0.80
N SER A 54 -3.55 -9.25 2.05
CA SER A 54 -3.31 -10.13 3.20
C SER A 54 -4.46 -11.10 3.49
N LYS A 55 -5.50 -11.14 2.61
CA LYS A 55 -6.75 -11.89 2.83
C LYS A 55 -6.84 -13.19 2.04
N TYR A 56 -6.18 -13.25 0.89
CA TYR A 56 -6.24 -14.36 -0.06
C TYR A 56 -4.84 -14.86 -0.44
N PRO A 57 -4.69 -16.15 -0.74
CA PRO A 57 -3.39 -16.76 -0.99
C PRO A 57 -2.80 -16.44 -2.38
N GLU A 58 -3.64 -16.05 -3.35
CA GLU A 58 -3.21 -15.77 -4.71
C GLU A 58 -2.23 -14.59 -4.76
N LEU A 59 -1.09 -14.78 -5.42
CA LEU A 59 -0.10 -13.72 -5.59
C LEU A 59 -0.57 -12.69 -6.62
N GLU A 60 -0.27 -11.44 -6.32
CA GLU A 60 -0.45 -10.32 -7.23
C GLU A 60 0.48 -10.48 -8.45
N ASN A 61 0.09 -9.85 -9.57
CA ASN A 61 1.00 -9.76 -10.70
C ASN A 61 2.10 -8.72 -10.38
N PRO A 62 3.39 -9.10 -10.36
CA PRO A 62 4.49 -8.17 -10.08
C PRO A 62 4.49 -6.93 -10.97
N ASP A 63 4.19 -7.09 -12.26
CA ASP A 63 4.21 -5.99 -13.22
C ASP A 63 3.08 -4.99 -12.95
N GLU A 64 1.94 -5.50 -12.49
CA GLU A 64 0.81 -4.65 -12.09
C GLU A 64 1.12 -3.87 -10.81
N VAL A 65 1.74 -4.52 -9.82
CA VAL A 65 2.18 -3.83 -8.59
C VAL A 65 3.21 -2.73 -8.91
N LYS A 66 4.20 -3.03 -9.77
CA LYS A 66 5.20 -2.05 -10.24
C LYS A 66 4.54 -0.88 -10.97
N ARG A 67 3.57 -1.16 -11.85
CA ARG A 67 2.80 -0.14 -12.58
C ARG A 67 2.03 0.77 -11.63
N ARG A 68 1.41 0.21 -10.58
CA ARG A 68 0.71 0.97 -9.54
C ARG A 68 1.67 1.86 -8.73
N ILE A 69 2.87 1.38 -8.42
CA ILE A 69 3.90 2.19 -7.76
C ILE A 69 4.32 3.35 -8.68
N ASP A 70 4.54 3.09 -9.98
CA ASP A 70 4.82 4.14 -10.98
C ASP A 70 3.72 5.21 -11.04
N GLU A 71 2.43 4.81 -10.99
CA GLU A 71 1.32 5.76 -10.91
C GLU A 71 1.39 6.68 -9.68
N ALA A 72 1.78 6.14 -8.52
CA ALA A 72 1.95 6.92 -7.30
C ALA A 72 3.10 7.94 -7.41
N THR A 73 4.14 7.66 -8.22
CA THR A 73 5.27 8.59 -8.43
C THR A 73 4.87 9.90 -9.13
N ARG A 74 3.65 9.98 -9.69
CA ARG A 74 3.10 11.22 -10.23
C ARG A 74 2.79 12.27 -9.16
N PHE A 75 2.73 11.85 -7.90
CA PHE A 75 2.34 12.70 -6.76
C PHE A 75 3.46 12.87 -5.72
N VAL A 76 4.26 11.84 -5.49
CA VAL A 76 5.35 11.82 -4.50
C VAL A 76 6.60 11.19 -5.11
N ASP A 77 7.78 11.53 -4.59
CA ASP A 77 9.03 11.00 -5.12
C ASP A 77 9.17 9.49 -4.79
N LEU A 78 9.85 8.73 -5.64
CA LEU A 78 10.00 7.26 -5.47
C LEU A 78 10.72 6.90 -4.15
N ASP A 79 11.60 7.76 -3.66
CA ASP A 79 12.33 7.60 -2.39
C ASP A 79 11.45 7.89 -1.15
N GLN A 80 10.24 8.41 -1.36
CA GLN A 80 9.19 8.52 -0.33
C GLN A 80 8.29 7.29 -0.28
N LEU A 81 8.41 6.36 -1.24
CA LEU A 81 7.50 5.22 -1.38
C LEU A 81 8.09 3.93 -0.81
N CYS A 82 7.22 3.12 -0.22
CA CYS A 82 7.49 1.77 0.27
C CYS A 82 6.37 0.82 -0.18
N LEU A 83 6.63 -0.50 -0.15
CA LEU A 83 5.64 -1.54 -0.46
C LEU A 83 5.34 -2.42 0.76
N SER A 84 4.07 -2.72 0.99
CA SER A 84 3.65 -3.69 2.02
C SER A 84 2.42 -4.50 1.58
N PRO A 85 2.03 -5.52 2.36
CA PRO A 85 0.66 -5.99 2.35
C PRO A 85 -0.32 -4.87 2.74
N GLN A 86 -1.60 -5.00 2.36
CA GLN A 86 -2.65 -4.03 2.71
C GLN A 86 -2.78 -3.88 4.23
N CYS A 87 -2.66 -4.98 4.96
CA CYS A 87 -2.92 -5.04 6.39
C CYS A 87 -2.12 -6.19 7.01
N GLY A 88 -2.25 -6.37 8.31
CA GLY A 88 -1.66 -7.53 8.99
C GLY A 88 -2.30 -8.86 8.55
N PHE A 89 -1.58 -9.97 8.78
CA PHE A 89 -2.09 -11.33 8.55
C PHE A 89 -2.91 -11.89 9.72
N SER A 90 -3.10 -11.11 10.79
CA SER A 90 -3.94 -11.51 11.93
C SER A 90 -5.42 -11.48 11.54
N SER A 91 -6.15 -12.54 11.88
CA SER A 91 -7.56 -12.73 11.54
C SER A 91 -8.45 -11.72 12.28
N THR A 92 -9.22 -10.93 11.52
CA THR A 92 -10.41 -10.22 12.02
C THR A 92 -11.67 -11.04 11.72
N GLU A 93 -12.85 -10.57 12.13
CA GLU A 93 -14.16 -11.25 12.04
C GLU A 93 -14.49 -11.89 10.66
N GLU A 94 -13.89 -11.42 9.56
CA GLU A 94 -14.10 -11.96 8.20
C GLU A 94 -13.13 -13.08 7.80
N GLY A 95 -12.07 -13.32 8.59
CA GLY A 95 -11.12 -14.44 8.42
C GLY A 95 -10.15 -14.28 7.25
N ASN A 96 -8.84 -14.27 7.54
CA ASN A 96 -7.82 -14.41 6.50
C ASN A 96 -7.75 -15.87 6.06
N MET A 97 -7.97 -16.16 4.78
CA MET A 97 -7.93 -17.53 4.23
C MET A 97 -6.51 -17.88 3.76
N LEU A 98 -5.52 -17.78 4.67
CA LEU A 98 -4.12 -18.13 4.37
C LEU A 98 -3.53 -19.08 5.41
N THR A 99 -2.76 -20.06 4.95
CA THR A 99 -1.82 -20.80 5.79
C THR A 99 -0.59 -19.94 6.12
N GLU A 100 0.16 -20.30 7.15
CA GLU A 100 1.43 -19.64 7.49
C GLU A 100 2.42 -19.64 6.30
N GLU A 101 2.49 -20.74 5.55
CA GLU A 101 3.33 -20.83 4.37
C GLU A 101 2.91 -19.83 3.28
N GLN A 102 1.61 -19.63 3.10
CA GLN A 102 1.07 -18.64 2.16
C GLN A 102 1.36 -17.21 2.62
N GLN A 103 1.31 -16.94 3.94
CA GLN A 103 1.74 -15.65 4.49
C GLN A 103 3.21 -15.39 4.17
N TRP A 104 4.09 -16.38 4.33
CA TRP A 104 5.52 -16.19 4.04
C TRP A 104 5.77 -16.05 2.54
N THR A 105 4.97 -16.72 1.72
CA THR A 105 5.01 -16.56 0.27
C THR A 105 4.64 -15.13 -0.14
N LYS A 106 3.63 -14.54 0.48
CA LYS A 106 3.26 -13.12 0.31
C LYS A 106 4.38 -12.17 0.73
N LEU A 107 5.04 -12.42 1.86
CA LEU A 107 6.14 -11.58 2.32
C LEU A 107 7.36 -11.64 1.39
N ARG A 108 7.73 -12.84 0.91
CA ARG A 108 8.80 -12.98 -0.09
C ARG A 108 8.47 -12.23 -1.37
N HIS A 109 7.22 -12.33 -1.82
CA HIS A 109 6.75 -11.63 -3.00
C HIS A 109 6.88 -10.09 -2.88
N VAL A 110 6.53 -9.52 -1.72
CA VAL A 110 6.75 -8.09 -1.42
C VAL A 110 8.23 -7.73 -1.51
N VAL A 111 9.12 -8.55 -0.92
CA VAL A 111 10.57 -8.31 -0.93
C VAL A 111 11.13 -8.37 -2.35
N GLU A 112 10.73 -9.36 -3.14
CA GLU A 112 11.19 -9.53 -4.53
C GLU A 112 10.80 -8.32 -5.40
N ILE A 113 9.53 -7.87 -5.30
CA ILE A 113 9.08 -6.68 -6.02
C ILE A 113 9.83 -5.43 -5.56
N ALA A 114 10.04 -5.27 -4.26
CA ALA A 114 10.76 -4.12 -3.73
C ALA A 114 12.22 -4.08 -4.20
N GLN A 115 12.92 -5.21 -4.21
CA GLN A 115 14.29 -5.31 -4.71
C GLN A 115 14.41 -4.99 -6.21
N ASP A 116 13.37 -5.24 -6.99
CA ASP A 116 13.34 -4.88 -8.41
C ASP A 116 13.23 -3.36 -8.63
N ILE A 117 12.52 -2.65 -7.74
CA ILE A 117 12.22 -1.22 -7.86
C ILE A 117 13.33 -0.36 -7.24
N TRP A 118 13.72 -0.65 -5.99
CA TRP A 118 14.63 0.19 -5.20
C TRP A 118 16.04 -0.40 -5.18
N LYS A 119 16.77 -0.24 -6.29
CA LYS A 119 18.17 -0.66 -6.45
C LYS A 119 19.17 0.43 -6.12
#